data_AF-A0A2S3W4R7-F1
#
_entry.id   AF-A0A2S3W4R7-F1
#
_cell.length_a   1.000
_cell.length_b   1.000
_cell.length_c   1.000
_cell.angle_alpha   90.00
_cell.angle_beta   90.00
_cell.angle_gamma   90.00
#
_symmetry.space_group_name_H-M   'P 1'
#
loop_
_entity.id
_entity.type
_entity.pdbx_description
1 polymer ?
#
loop_
_entity_poly.entity_id
_entity_poly.type
_entity_poly.pdbx_seq_one_letter_code
_entity_poly.pdbx_strand_id
1 'polypeptide(L)'
;MQPIIIPLDPPLRHAGGEIPELILTEPEAQKMFLAWRAIETGANPESSVIFARDLVAKSSGLPESAVNDLPISIMVTGAERLSDAIASEVEGFELDESETEFVFPAPVTVGNIEYTSLSLREPTSGEAIKANSHLRNSQGPASQLRYQMALVSLVTGVPSANVHRFPVTIVMKAARAIEGFSMAGRQTGAS
;
A
#
# COMPACT_ATOMS: atom_id res chain seq x y z
N MET A 1 -10.46 0.40 4.52
CA MET A 1 -10.72 -1.03 4.28
C MET A 1 -11.25 -1.79 5.50
N GLN A 2 -12.19 -2.73 5.32
CA GLN A 2 -12.56 -3.71 6.37
C GLN A 2 -11.51 -4.84 6.45
N PRO A 3 -11.29 -5.46 7.63
CA PRO A 3 -10.41 -6.62 7.74
C PRO A 3 -10.92 -7.81 6.93
N ILE A 4 -10.00 -8.58 6.35
CA ILE A 4 -10.30 -9.84 5.67
C ILE A 4 -10.17 -10.97 6.67
N ILE A 5 -11.22 -11.77 6.80
CA ILE A 5 -11.26 -12.92 7.70
C ILE A 5 -11.30 -14.20 6.86
N ILE A 6 -10.41 -15.14 7.19
CA ILE A 6 -10.34 -16.46 6.59
C ILE A 6 -10.40 -17.51 7.71
N PRO A 7 -11.45 -18.35 7.77
CA PRO A 7 -11.52 -19.42 8.76
C PRO A 7 -10.43 -20.46 8.52
N LEU A 8 -9.87 -20.99 9.60
CA LEU A 8 -8.88 -22.07 9.60
C LEU A 8 -9.54 -23.36 10.11
N ASP A 9 -9.73 -24.33 9.22
CA ASP A 9 -10.32 -25.63 9.55
C ASP A 9 -9.40 -26.78 9.09
N PRO A 10 -8.69 -27.47 10.01
CA PRO A 10 -8.71 -27.25 11.46
C PRO A 10 -7.99 -25.94 11.88
N PRO A 11 -8.24 -25.43 13.11
CA PRO A 11 -7.51 -24.28 13.65
C PRO A 11 -6.00 -24.49 13.61
N LEU A 12 -5.26 -23.42 13.30
CA LEU A 12 -3.80 -23.47 13.32
C LEU A 12 -3.32 -23.62 14.78
N ARG A 13 -2.56 -24.67 15.05
CA ARG A 13 -1.94 -24.89 16.37
C ARG A 13 -0.55 -24.28 16.40
N HIS A 14 -0.34 -23.27 17.24
CA HIS A 14 0.97 -22.61 17.37
C HIS A 14 1.27 -22.23 18.82
N ALA A 15 2.48 -22.53 19.28
CA ALA A 15 2.96 -22.22 20.65
C ALA A 15 2.00 -22.65 21.78
N GLY A 16 1.26 -23.75 21.60
CA GLY A 16 0.29 -24.27 22.57
C GLY A 16 -1.09 -23.57 22.55
N GLY A 17 -1.30 -22.59 21.67
CA GLY A 17 -2.60 -21.99 21.39
C GLY A 17 -3.22 -22.48 20.08
N GLU A 18 -4.50 -22.15 19.89
CA GLU A 18 -5.24 -22.39 18.65
C GLU A 18 -5.65 -21.05 18.03
N ILE A 19 -5.38 -20.90 16.74
CA ILE A 19 -5.76 -19.74 15.93
C ILE A 19 -6.87 -20.24 14.99
N PRO A 20 -8.15 -19.90 15.24
CA PRO A 20 -9.28 -20.41 14.46
C PRO A 20 -9.49 -19.64 13.14
N GLU A 21 -8.91 -18.46 13.01
CA GLU A 21 -9.07 -17.61 11.83
C GLU A 21 -7.81 -16.79 11.56
N LEU A 22 -7.53 -16.57 10.28
CA LEU A 22 -6.56 -15.60 9.82
C LEU A 22 -7.28 -14.27 9.56
N ILE A 23 -6.93 -13.25 10.33
CA ILE A 23 -7.41 -11.88 10.15
C ILE A 23 -6.31 -11.10 9.44
N LEU A 24 -6.62 -10.46 8.33
CA LEU A 24 -5.71 -9.59 7.58
C LEU A 24 -6.24 -8.16 7.59
N THR A 25 -5.39 -7.25 8.02
CA THR A 25 -5.64 -5.81 7.98
C THR A 25 -4.80 -5.16 6.89
N GLU A 26 -5.20 -3.97 6.47
CA GLU A 26 -4.42 -3.21 5.51
C GLU A 26 -2.99 -2.95 6.03
N PRO A 27 -1.93 -3.30 5.26
CA PRO A 27 -0.58 -3.02 5.68
C PRO A 27 -0.22 -1.54 5.48
N GLU A 28 0.76 -1.07 6.26
CA GLU A 28 1.44 0.19 5.99
C GLU A 28 2.16 0.12 4.63
N ALA A 29 2.33 1.24 3.94
CA ALA A 29 2.94 1.32 2.62
C ALA A 29 4.35 0.68 2.58
N GLN A 30 5.17 0.91 3.61
CA GLN A 30 6.50 0.29 3.70
C GLN A 30 6.42 -1.24 3.81
N LYS A 31 5.41 -1.77 4.49
CA LYS A 31 5.22 -3.20 4.63
C LYS A 31 4.77 -3.84 3.33
N MET A 32 3.84 -3.19 2.60
CA MET A 32 3.45 -3.62 1.26
C MET A 32 4.63 -3.59 0.29
N PHE A 33 5.44 -2.52 0.33
CA PHE A 33 6.66 -2.39 -0.45
C PHE A 33 7.59 -3.59 -0.23
N LEU A 34 7.83 -3.97 1.03
CA LEU A 34 8.70 -5.09 1.37
C LEU A 34 8.16 -6.43 0.84
N ALA A 35 6.85 -6.67 0.90
CA ALA A 35 6.25 -7.86 0.33
C ALA A 35 6.38 -7.89 -1.21
N TRP A 36 6.07 -6.77 -1.88
CA TRP A 36 6.16 -6.67 -3.34
C TRP A 36 7.57 -6.85 -3.90
N ARG A 37 8.62 -6.64 -3.10
CA ARG A 37 10.00 -6.90 -3.55
C ARG A 37 10.20 -8.35 -4.04
N ALA A 38 9.44 -9.30 -3.50
CA ALA A 38 9.52 -10.70 -3.92
C ALA A 38 9.19 -10.88 -5.41
N ILE A 39 8.22 -10.12 -5.92
CA ILE A 39 7.71 -10.20 -7.29
C ILE A 39 8.16 -9.02 -8.18
N GLU A 40 9.19 -8.29 -7.75
CA GLU A 40 9.65 -7.06 -8.41
C GLU A 40 10.03 -7.27 -9.88
N THR A 41 10.70 -8.38 -10.20
CA THR A 41 11.15 -8.71 -11.56
C THR A 41 10.13 -9.59 -12.31
N GLY A 42 8.92 -9.73 -11.77
CA GLY A 42 7.90 -10.66 -12.24
C GLY A 42 7.68 -11.84 -11.30
N ALA A 43 6.45 -12.36 -11.33
CA ALA A 43 6.03 -13.48 -10.51
C ALA A 43 6.44 -14.82 -11.14
N ASN A 44 6.97 -15.72 -10.32
CA ASN A 44 7.18 -17.13 -10.59
C ASN A 44 6.66 -17.93 -9.38
N PRO A 45 6.53 -19.26 -9.44
CA PRO A 45 5.93 -20.03 -8.35
C PRO A 45 6.58 -19.79 -6.98
N GLU A 46 7.90 -19.66 -6.92
CA GLU A 46 8.63 -19.39 -5.67
C GLU A 46 8.39 -17.97 -5.18
N SER A 47 8.55 -16.96 -6.05
CA SER A 47 8.36 -15.56 -5.66
C SER A 47 6.92 -15.23 -5.29
N SER A 48 5.94 -15.88 -5.92
CA SER A 48 4.52 -15.78 -5.55
C SER A 48 4.25 -16.30 -4.14
N VAL A 49 4.89 -17.41 -3.74
CA VAL A 49 4.78 -17.94 -2.37
C VAL A 49 5.47 -17.03 -1.37
N ILE A 50 6.65 -16.51 -1.69
CA ILE A 50 7.36 -15.55 -0.83
C ILE A 50 6.53 -14.27 -0.65
N PHE A 51 5.97 -13.74 -1.74
CA PHE A 51 5.07 -12.58 -1.70
C PHE A 51 3.86 -12.86 -0.81
N ALA A 52 3.17 -14.00 -1.00
CA ALA A 52 1.99 -14.34 -0.22
C ALA A 52 2.31 -14.46 1.27
N ARG A 53 3.40 -15.16 1.62
CA ARG A 53 3.89 -15.27 2.99
C ARG A 53 4.18 -13.90 3.60
N ASP A 54 4.94 -13.06 2.89
CA ASP A 54 5.38 -11.76 3.40
C ASP A 54 4.20 -10.81 3.58
N LEU A 55 3.28 -10.78 2.64
CA LEU A 55 2.06 -9.98 2.74
C LEU A 55 1.20 -10.42 3.92
N VAL A 56 0.96 -11.73 4.09
CA VAL A 56 0.20 -12.28 5.22
C VAL A 56 0.87 -11.97 6.55
N ALA A 57 2.19 -12.17 6.66
CA ALA A 57 2.93 -11.86 7.89
C ALA A 57 2.85 -10.38 8.26
N LYS A 58 2.94 -9.50 7.28
CA LYS A 58 2.91 -8.05 7.50
C LYS A 58 1.52 -7.50 7.82
N SER A 59 0.47 -8.25 7.49
CA SER A 59 -0.93 -7.81 7.53
C SER A 59 -1.75 -8.49 8.64
N SER A 60 -1.29 -9.62 9.18
CA SER A 60 -2.02 -10.41 10.18
C SER A 60 -1.68 -10.10 11.63
N GLY A 61 -0.50 -9.53 11.91
CA GLY A 61 0.01 -9.38 13.27
C GLY A 61 0.47 -10.70 13.92
N LEU A 62 0.42 -11.82 13.19
CA LEU A 62 0.93 -13.11 13.64
C LEU A 62 2.48 -13.12 13.64
N PRO A 63 3.12 -13.90 14.53
CA PRO A 63 4.56 -14.12 14.46
C PRO A 63 4.92 -14.89 13.18
N GLU A 64 6.10 -14.64 12.62
CA GLU A 64 6.55 -15.29 11.38
C GLU A 64 6.55 -16.82 11.48
N SER A 65 6.84 -17.36 12.67
CA SER A 65 6.77 -18.80 12.92
C SER A 65 5.36 -19.37 12.73
N ALA A 66 4.31 -18.66 13.17
CA ALA A 66 2.93 -19.07 12.97
C ALA A 66 2.52 -18.95 11.49
N VAL A 67 3.00 -17.92 10.79
CA VAL A 67 2.73 -17.74 9.36
C VAL A 67 3.35 -18.88 8.54
N ASN A 68 4.55 -19.32 8.90
CA ASN A 68 5.22 -20.43 8.23
C ASN A 68 4.51 -21.78 8.44
N ASP A 69 3.71 -21.91 9.50
CA ASP A 69 2.90 -23.10 9.77
C ASP A 69 1.55 -23.08 9.01
N LEU A 70 1.18 -21.96 8.37
CA LEU A 70 -0.07 -21.87 7.60
C LEU A 70 0.00 -22.70 6.31
N PRO A 71 -1.13 -23.33 5.90
CA PRO A 71 -1.23 -23.94 4.59
C PRO A 71 -0.98 -22.93 3.46
N ILE A 72 -0.26 -23.35 2.41
CA ILE A 72 0.04 -22.50 1.25
C ILE A 72 -1.24 -21.95 0.61
N SER A 73 -2.29 -22.76 0.51
CA SER A 73 -3.59 -22.32 -0.03
C SER A 73 -4.17 -21.16 0.77
N ILE A 74 -4.12 -21.21 2.10
CA ILE A 74 -4.57 -20.13 2.97
C ILE A 74 -3.73 -18.86 2.76
N MET A 75 -2.40 -18.99 2.67
CA MET A 75 -1.52 -17.84 2.42
C MET A 75 -1.82 -17.18 1.08
N VAL A 76 -1.93 -17.97 0.00
CA VAL A 76 -2.22 -17.47 -1.35
C VAL A 76 -3.59 -16.81 -1.39
N THR A 77 -4.64 -17.47 -0.89
CA THR A 77 -5.99 -16.90 -0.83
C THR A 77 -6.03 -15.62 0.02
N GLY A 78 -5.30 -15.58 1.14
CA GLY A 78 -5.19 -14.38 1.97
C GLY A 78 -4.53 -13.21 1.23
N ALA A 79 -3.41 -13.46 0.58
CA ALA A 79 -2.68 -12.46 -0.17
C ALA A 79 -3.47 -11.94 -1.39
N GLU A 80 -4.15 -12.83 -2.11
CA GLU A 80 -5.01 -12.50 -3.25
C GLU A 80 -6.17 -11.61 -2.81
N ARG A 81 -6.99 -12.06 -1.84
CA ARG A 81 -8.13 -11.29 -1.35
C ARG A 81 -7.71 -9.92 -0.82
N LEU A 82 -6.56 -9.82 -0.15
CA LEU A 82 -6.04 -8.56 0.36
C LEU A 82 -5.56 -7.63 -0.77
N SER A 83 -4.85 -8.18 -1.74
CA SER A 83 -4.39 -7.41 -2.90
C SER A 83 -5.57 -6.89 -3.72
N ASP A 84 -6.59 -7.72 -3.93
CA ASP A 84 -7.81 -7.36 -4.64
C ASP A 84 -8.60 -6.28 -3.90
N ALA A 85 -8.71 -6.39 -2.57
CA ALA A 85 -9.38 -5.38 -1.76
C ALA A 85 -8.66 -4.03 -1.83
N ILE A 86 -7.32 -4.02 -1.75
CA ILE A 86 -6.52 -2.80 -1.91
C ILE A 86 -6.69 -2.22 -3.31
N ALA A 87 -6.58 -3.05 -4.36
CA ALA A 87 -6.71 -2.61 -5.75
C ALA A 87 -8.10 -2.02 -6.01
N SER A 88 -9.17 -2.70 -5.59
CA SER A 88 -10.54 -2.22 -5.72
C SER A 88 -10.76 -0.89 -4.99
N GLU A 89 -10.19 -0.72 -3.79
CA GLU A 89 -10.32 0.53 -3.03
C GLU A 89 -9.61 1.70 -3.72
N VAL A 90 -8.49 1.46 -4.40
CA VAL A 90 -7.72 2.47 -5.12
C VAL A 90 -8.32 2.76 -6.50
N GLU A 91 -8.82 1.75 -7.21
CA GLU A 91 -9.44 1.91 -8.53
C GLU A 91 -10.77 2.64 -8.47
N GLY A 92 -11.56 2.39 -7.42
CA GLY A 92 -12.80 3.12 -7.17
C GLY A 92 -12.61 4.53 -6.59
N PHE A 93 -11.37 4.99 -6.41
CA PHE A 93 -11.08 6.32 -5.92
C PHE A 93 -10.96 7.32 -7.06
N GLU A 94 -11.85 8.30 -7.03
CA GLU A 94 -11.81 9.50 -7.86
C GLU A 94 -11.78 10.70 -6.92
N LEU A 95 -10.77 11.55 -7.09
CA LEU A 95 -10.73 12.86 -6.46
C LEU A 95 -11.19 13.87 -7.50
N ASP A 96 -12.10 14.79 -7.11
CA ASP A 96 -12.46 15.91 -7.96
C ASP A 96 -11.20 16.73 -8.28
N GLU A 97 -11.02 17.12 -9.54
CA GLU A 97 -9.84 17.88 -10.00
C GLU A 97 -9.70 19.25 -9.30
N SER A 98 -10.78 19.76 -8.72
CA SER A 98 -10.79 20.99 -7.92
C SER A 98 -10.40 20.77 -6.45
N GLU A 99 -10.40 19.52 -5.96
CA GLU A 99 -10.04 19.20 -4.59
C GLU A 99 -8.51 19.18 -4.42
N THR A 100 -8.03 19.99 -3.49
CA THR A 100 -6.61 20.11 -3.12
C THR A 100 -6.33 19.53 -1.74
N GLU A 101 -7.30 18.83 -1.17
CA GLU A 101 -7.17 18.18 0.13
C GLU A 101 -7.74 16.77 0.03
N PHE A 102 -6.92 15.78 0.36
CA PHE A 102 -7.34 14.39 0.49
C PHE A 102 -7.57 14.08 1.97
N VAL A 103 -8.83 14.04 2.37
CA VAL A 103 -9.25 13.73 3.75
C VAL A 103 -9.19 12.22 3.98
N PHE A 104 -8.60 11.81 5.09
CA PHE A 104 -8.48 10.41 5.45
C PHE A 104 -9.81 9.84 5.95
N PRO A 105 -10.13 8.58 5.62
CA PRO A 105 -11.32 7.93 6.16
C PRO A 105 -11.24 7.72 7.68
N ALA A 106 -10.03 7.60 8.21
CA ALA A 106 -9.75 7.53 9.64
C ALA A 106 -8.40 8.22 9.93
N PRO A 107 -8.23 8.86 11.11
CA PRO A 107 -6.96 9.46 11.49
C PRO A 107 -5.82 8.43 11.51
N VAL A 108 -4.65 8.82 11.01
CA VAL A 108 -3.44 7.98 11.02
C VAL A 108 -2.44 8.59 11.99
N THR A 109 -2.11 7.85 13.06
CA THR A 109 -1.12 8.30 14.04
C THR A 109 0.25 7.73 13.72
N VAL A 110 1.24 8.60 13.53
CA VAL A 110 2.65 8.24 13.35
C VAL A 110 3.51 8.91 14.43
N GLY A 111 3.93 8.11 15.41
CA GLY A 111 4.63 8.65 16.58
C GLY A 111 3.70 9.53 17.40
N ASN A 112 4.02 10.82 17.51
CA ASN A 112 3.21 11.81 18.24
C ASN A 112 2.40 12.74 17.30
N ILE A 113 2.35 12.44 16.01
CA ILE A 113 1.65 13.25 15.02
C ILE A 113 0.44 12.46 14.53
N GLU A 114 -0.73 13.10 14.59
CA GLU A 114 -1.95 12.59 14.00
C GLU A 114 -2.19 13.29 12.66
N TYR A 115 -2.43 12.50 11.62
CA TYR A 115 -2.74 12.95 10.28
C TYR A 115 -4.20 12.65 9.97
N THR A 116 -4.96 13.67 9.57
CA THR A 116 -6.37 13.54 9.16
C THR A 116 -6.58 13.84 7.69
N SER A 117 -5.62 14.48 7.04
CA SER A 117 -5.68 14.82 5.61
C SER A 117 -4.28 15.05 5.03
N LEU A 118 -4.22 15.14 3.70
CA LEU A 118 -3.05 15.57 2.93
C LEU A 118 -3.42 16.73 2.02
N SER A 119 -2.63 17.81 2.04
CA SER A 119 -2.73 18.86 1.04
C SER A 119 -2.06 18.41 -0.26
N LEU A 120 -2.85 18.36 -1.33
CA LEU A 120 -2.45 17.93 -2.66
C LEU A 120 -2.30 19.14 -3.59
N ARG A 121 -1.34 19.06 -4.50
CA ARG A 121 -1.11 20.05 -5.56
C ARG A 121 -0.43 19.40 -6.74
N GLU A 122 -0.39 20.11 -7.85
CA GLU A 122 0.45 19.74 -8.99
C GLU A 122 1.93 19.61 -8.57
N PRO A 123 2.59 18.50 -8.91
CA PRO A 123 4.01 18.32 -8.62
C PRO A 123 4.85 19.24 -9.53
N THR A 124 5.92 19.80 -8.98
CA THR A 124 6.91 20.51 -9.81
C THR A 124 7.72 19.49 -10.62
N SER A 125 8.30 19.92 -11.75
CA SER A 125 9.16 19.04 -12.56
C SER A 125 10.33 18.44 -11.76
N GLY A 126 10.89 19.20 -10.81
CA GLY A 126 11.96 18.71 -9.94
C GLY A 126 11.50 17.61 -8.99
N GLU A 127 10.29 17.71 -8.44
CA GLU A 127 9.69 16.68 -7.59
C GLU A 127 9.36 15.42 -8.39
N ALA A 128 8.77 15.59 -9.58
CA ALA A 128 8.47 14.49 -10.48
C ALA A 128 9.74 13.74 -10.90
N ILE A 129 10.81 14.44 -11.28
CA ILE A 129 12.11 13.82 -11.63
C ILE A 129 12.71 13.08 -10.44
N LYS A 130 12.64 13.66 -9.23
CA LYS A 130 13.14 13.03 -8.00
C LYS A 130 12.36 11.76 -7.67
N ALA A 131 11.02 11.81 -7.69
CA ALA A 131 10.20 10.63 -7.48
C ALA A 131 10.51 9.54 -8.53
N ASN A 132 10.52 9.91 -9.82
CA ASN A 132 10.80 9.01 -10.94
C ASN A 132 12.19 8.36 -10.87
N SER A 133 13.14 8.92 -10.12
CA SER A 133 14.44 8.29 -9.91
C SER A 133 14.34 6.88 -9.31
N HIS A 134 13.26 6.59 -8.57
CA HIS A 134 13.00 5.27 -8.00
C HIS A 134 12.58 4.23 -9.04
N LEU A 135 12.18 4.64 -10.24
CA LEU A 135 11.76 3.75 -11.33
C LEU A 135 12.89 3.43 -12.32
N ARG A 136 14.09 4.01 -12.15
CA ARG A 136 15.19 3.88 -13.12
C ARG A 136 15.67 2.44 -13.34
N ASN A 137 15.62 1.62 -12.29
CA ASN A 137 16.17 0.26 -12.31
C ASN A 137 15.09 -0.81 -12.52
N SER A 138 13.83 -0.48 -12.27
CA SER A 138 12.71 -1.41 -12.36
C SER A 138 11.39 -0.64 -12.42
N GLN A 139 10.43 -1.22 -13.14
CA GLN A 139 9.04 -0.77 -13.22
C GLN A 139 8.10 -1.73 -12.47
N GLY A 140 8.67 -2.61 -11.64
CA GLY A 140 7.94 -3.57 -10.84
C GLY A 140 7.14 -2.95 -9.70
N PRO A 141 6.27 -3.74 -9.04
CA PRO A 141 5.32 -3.24 -8.05
C PRO A 141 5.96 -2.53 -6.85
N ALA A 142 7.12 -2.99 -6.37
CA ALA A 142 7.81 -2.35 -5.26
C ALA A 142 8.44 -1.01 -5.69
N SER A 143 9.03 -0.94 -6.90
CA SER A 143 9.55 0.33 -7.41
C SER A 143 8.45 1.36 -7.66
N GLN A 144 7.30 0.92 -8.20
CA GLN A 144 6.11 1.76 -8.35
C GLN A 144 5.63 2.33 -7.01
N LEU A 145 5.47 1.49 -5.98
CA LEU A 145 5.06 1.97 -4.67
C LEU A 145 6.09 2.91 -4.04
N ARG A 146 7.38 2.65 -4.23
CA ARG A 146 8.44 3.53 -3.75
C ARG A 146 8.40 4.90 -4.42
N TYR A 147 8.13 4.93 -5.71
CA TYR A 147 7.87 6.16 -6.44
C TYR A 147 6.65 6.90 -5.88
N GLN A 148 5.52 6.21 -5.64
CA GLN A 148 4.31 6.80 -5.08
C GLN A 148 4.54 7.39 -3.68
N MET A 149 5.21 6.66 -2.78
CA MET A 149 5.59 7.15 -1.45
C MET A 149 6.45 8.42 -1.53
N ALA A 150 7.42 8.45 -2.47
CA ALA A 150 8.28 9.61 -2.67
C ALA A 150 7.49 10.81 -3.23
N LEU A 151 6.61 10.57 -4.21
CA LEU A 151 5.78 11.59 -4.82
C LEU A 151 4.87 12.24 -3.77
N VAL A 152 4.15 11.43 -2.98
CA VAL A 152 3.29 11.92 -1.90
C VAL A 152 4.09 12.73 -0.89
N SER A 153 5.25 12.25 -0.44
CA SER A 153 6.10 12.97 0.50
C SER A 153 6.56 14.33 -0.04
N LEU A 154 7.02 14.38 -1.28
CA LEU A 154 7.53 15.60 -1.91
C LEU A 154 6.43 16.66 -2.09
N VAL A 155 5.24 16.24 -2.53
CA VAL A 155 4.15 17.15 -2.86
C VAL A 155 3.46 17.68 -1.61
N THR A 156 3.16 16.80 -0.66
CA THR A 156 2.42 17.13 0.57
C THR A 156 3.31 17.76 1.64
N GLY A 157 4.64 17.62 1.52
CA GLY A 157 5.60 18.02 2.54
C GLY A 157 5.66 17.09 3.75
N VAL A 158 4.86 16.01 3.79
CA VAL A 158 4.92 15.02 4.86
C VAL A 158 6.27 14.29 4.80
N PRO A 159 7.00 14.13 5.92
CA PRO A 159 8.26 13.40 5.93
C PRO A 159 8.12 11.98 5.37
N SER A 160 9.04 11.55 4.52
CA SER A 160 9.02 10.22 3.88
C SER A 160 8.88 9.08 4.90
N ALA A 161 9.56 9.18 6.05
CA ALA A 161 9.45 8.18 7.12
C ALA A 161 8.02 8.04 7.69
N ASN A 162 7.21 9.10 7.61
CA ASN A 162 5.82 9.08 8.06
C ASN A 162 4.90 8.55 6.97
N VAL A 163 5.11 8.95 5.71
CA VAL A 163 4.38 8.39 4.55
C VAL A 163 4.53 6.87 4.46
N HIS A 164 5.72 6.35 4.78
CA HIS A 164 6.00 4.91 4.85
C HIS A 164 5.11 4.16 5.84
N ARG A 165 4.58 4.84 6.86
CA ARG A 165 3.73 4.29 7.91
C ARG A 165 2.25 4.52 7.67
N PHE A 166 1.88 5.21 6.61
CA PHE A 166 0.48 5.34 6.23
C PHE A 166 -0.05 4.01 5.68
N PRO A 167 -1.35 3.74 5.83
CA PRO A 167 -2.04 2.68 5.08
C PRO A 167 -1.72 2.79 3.58
N VAL A 168 -1.47 1.66 2.93
CA VAL A 168 -1.02 1.67 1.53
C VAL A 168 -2.04 2.31 0.58
N THR A 169 -3.35 2.13 0.83
CA THR A 169 -4.42 2.73 0.04
C THR A 169 -4.38 4.26 0.11
N ILE A 170 -4.10 4.85 1.28
CA ILE A 170 -3.94 6.31 1.43
C ILE A 170 -2.81 6.83 0.54
N VAL A 171 -1.67 6.14 0.52
CA VAL A 171 -0.53 6.53 -0.32
C VAL A 171 -0.86 6.38 -1.80
N MET A 172 -1.42 5.25 -2.22
CA MET A 172 -1.75 4.97 -3.62
C MET A 172 -2.81 5.94 -4.16
N LYS A 173 -3.85 6.24 -3.37
CA LYS A 173 -4.91 7.21 -3.72
C LYS A 173 -4.35 8.62 -3.83
N ALA A 174 -3.55 9.07 -2.85
CA ALA A 174 -2.92 10.38 -2.89
C ALA A 174 -1.98 10.52 -4.10
N ALA A 175 -1.18 9.49 -4.41
CA ALA A 175 -0.31 9.50 -5.59
C ALA A 175 -1.13 9.59 -6.89
N ARG A 176 -2.20 8.81 -7.02
CA ARG A 176 -3.10 8.85 -8.19
C ARG A 176 -3.72 10.23 -8.39
N ALA A 177 -4.17 10.88 -7.30
CA ALA A 177 -4.69 12.25 -7.35
C ALA A 177 -3.61 13.26 -7.81
N ILE A 178 -2.40 13.15 -7.27
CA ILE A 178 -1.26 14.01 -7.65
C ILE A 178 -0.93 13.87 -9.15
N GLU A 179 -0.95 12.64 -9.66
CA GLU A 179 -0.70 12.35 -11.08
C GLU A 179 -1.82 12.88 -11.99
N GLY A 180 -3.06 12.91 -11.49
CA GLY A 180 -4.20 13.53 -12.16
C GLY A 180 -3.93 14.97 -12.57
N PHE A 181 -3.33 15.79 -11.68
CA PHE A 181 -2.95 17.17 -12.01
C PHE A 181 -1.97 17.28 -13.19
N SER A 182 -1.13 16.27 -13.41
CA SER A 182 -0.11 16.29 -14.46
C SER A 182 -0.65 15.83 -15.82
N MET A 183 -1.65 14.94 -15.84
CA MET A 183 -2.27 14.43 -17.07
C MET A 183 -3.41 15.31 -17.57
N ALA A 184 -4.18 15.90 -16.66
CA ALA A 184 -5.10 16.99 -16.97
C ALA A 184 -4.27 18.25 -17.20
N GLY A 185 -3.61 18.34 -18.37
CA GLY A 185 -2.98 19.58 -18.79
C GLY A 185 -4.00 20.69 -18.62
N ARG A 186 -3.77 21.61 -17.67
CA ARG A 186 -4.69 22.72 -17.44
C ARG A 186 -5.00 23.31 -18.80
N GLN A 187 -6.27 23.48 -19.12
CA GLN A 187 -6.66 24.47 -20.13
C GLN A 187 -6.13 25.80 -19.60
N THR A 188 -4.92 26.17 -20.01
CA THR A 188 -4.43 27.53 -19.93
C THR A 188 -5.24 28.32 -20.96
N GLY A 189 -6.46 28.68 -20.58
CA GLY A 189 -7.41 29.39 -21.43
C GLY A 189 -8.67 29.73 -20.66
N ALA A 190 -8.92 31.05 -20.55
CA ALA A 190 -10.02 31.74 -19.89
C ALA A 190 -9.85 31.93 -18.36
N SER A 191 -9.70 33.14 -17.82
CA SER A 191 -9.87 34.52 -18.33
C SER A 191 -8.98 35.49 -17.57
#